data_AF-A0AAW5D5J3-F1
#
_entry.id   AF-A0AAW5D5J3-F1
#
_cell.length_a   1.000
_cell.length_b   1.000
_cell.length_c   1.000
_cell.angle_alpha   90.00
_cell.angle_beta   90.00
_cell.angle_gamma   90.00
#
_symmetry.space_group_name_H-M   'P 1'
#
loop_
_entity.id
_entity.type
_entity.pdbx_description
1 polymer ?
#
loop_
_entity_poly.entity_id
_entity_poly.type
_entity_poly.pdbx_seq_one_letter_code
_entity_poly.pdbx_strand_id
1 'polypeptide(L)'
;MSTSWHYDLLLPDAAIEGMQATVKRLDDVTPKIDQHMQQAAQEIGQRVNKALDEYQGQPPIRGITDKPTKAKADELEPPKGNELLGAGNKPKTLVSRLPRKNGKWATGVPGDGTWQSTLKEVNEITGGQPITFKNGRPDFTPWSKGQIAFAPNELNGTRQDFGQVYKYIADQKGLKSKNAARQLLSKLDLTPHHASATIIQLIPTKLHGNIPHIGSASDLRKGK
;
A
#
# COMPACT_ATOMS: atom_id res chain seq x y z
N MET A 1 -35.08 32.70 -36.40
CA MET A 1 -33.95 32.65 -35.45
C MET A 1 -33.99 31.33 -34.71
N SER A 2 -33.16 30.35 -35.09
CA SER A 2 -32.58 29.34 -34.19
C SER A 2 -31.62 28.44 -34.99
N THR A 3 -30.32 28.69 -34.89
CA THR A 3 -29.25 27.79 -35.37
C THR A 3 -28.75 26.99 -34.17
N SER A 4 -29.19 25.74 -34.05
CA SER A 4 -28.60 24.77 -33.13
C SER A 4 -27.41 24.12 -33.82
N TRP A 5 -26.21 24.42 -33.35
CA TRP A 5 -24.98 23.75 -33.78
C TRP A 5 -24.92 22.37 -33.11
N HIS A 6 -25.21 21.31 -33.86
CA HIS A 6 -24.82 19.95 -33.49
C HIS A 6 -23.37 19.74 -33.93
N TYR A 7 -22.47 19.58 -32.96
CA TYR A 7 -21.12 19.08 -33.22
C TYR A 7 -21.20 17.57 -33.42
N ASP A 8 -21.31 17.13 -34.67
CA ASP A 8 -21.15 15.73 -35.04
C ASP A 8 -19.64 15.40 -35.04
N LEU A 9 -19.11 15.07 -33.86
CA LEU A 9 -17.78 14.49 -33.72
C LEU A 9 -17.89 12.97 -33.90
N LEU A 10 -18.41 12.53 -35.05
CA LEU A 10 -18.41 11.13 -35.42
C LEU A 10 -16.99 10.76 -35.85
N LEU A 11 -16.28 10.06 -34.97
CA LEU A 11 -15.10 9.30 -35.38
C LEU A 11 -15.52 8.37 -36.52
N PRO A 12 -14.79 8.31 -37.64
CA PRO A 12 -15.14 7.42 -38.74
C PRO A 12 -15.18 5.98 -38.21
N ASP A 13 -16.13 5.16 -38.67
CA ASP A 13 -16.36 3.80 -38.16
C ASP A 13 -15.06 2.96 -38.11
N ALA A 14 -14.14 3.18 -39.05
CA ALA A 14 -12.82 2.55 -39.07
C ALA A 14 -11.94 2.87 -37.83
N ALA A 15 -12.05 4.08 -37.28
CA ALA A 15 -11.35 4.46 -36.05
C ALA A 15 -11.99 3.80 -34.82
N ILE A 16 -13.32 3.64 -34.82
CA ILE A 16 -14.06 2.94 -33.77
C ILE A 16 -13.72 1.44 -33.80
N GLU A 17 -13.71 0.82 -34.97
CA GLU A 17 -13.32 -0.58 -35.17
C GLU A 17 -11.86 -0.83 -34.77
N GLY A 18 -10.94 0.07 -35.13
CA GLY A 18 -9.53 -0.02 -34.75
C GLY A 18 -9.32 0.06 -33.23
N MET A 19 -10.06 0.94 -32.55
CA MET A 19 -10.06 1.01 -31.09
C MET A 19 -10.67 -0.23 -30.45
N GLN A 20 -11.81 -0.72 -30.95
CA GLN A 20 -12.45 -1.95 -30.45
C GLN A 20 -11.55 -3.19 -30.65
N ALA A 21 -10.86 -3.29 -31.77
CA ALA A 21 -9.89 -4.36 -32.01
C ALA A 21 -8.70 -4.29 -31.05
N THR A 22 -8.26 -3.08 -30.70
CA THR A 22 -7.17 -2.87 -29.73
C THR A 22 -7.62 -3.19 -28.31
N VAL A 23 -8.83 -2.78 -27.92
CA VAL A 23 -9.44 -3.13 -26.63
C VAL A 23 -9.61 -4.65 -26.50
N LYS A 24 -10.09 -5.32 -27.55
CA LYS A 24 -10.22 -6.79 -27.55
C LYS A 24 -8.88 -7.51 -27.41
N ARG A 25 -7.82 -7.00 -28.06
CA ARG A 25 -6.46 -7.51 -27.85
C ARG A 25 -5.96 -7.28 -26.42
N LEU A 26 -6.31 -6.16 -25.79
CA LEU A 26 -6.00 -5.89 -24.39
C LEU A 26 -6.76 -6.85 -23.45
N ASP A 27 -8.03 -7.14 -23.74
CA ASP A 27 -8.84 -8.12 -22.99
C ASP A 27 -8.27 -9.54 -23.11
N ASP A 28 -7.66 -9.90 -24.24
CA ASP A 28 -7.02 -11.22 -24.43
C ASP A 28 -5.64 -11.33 -23.76
N VAL A 29 -4.96 -10.20 -23.55
CA VAL A 29 -3.58 -10.14 -23.03
C VAL A 29 -3.57 -9.98 -21.51
N THR A 30 -4.50 -9.21 -20.96
CA THR A 30 -4.61 -8.95 -19.52
C THR A 30 -4.74 -10.25 -18.68
N PRO A 31 -5.64 -11.20 -18.98
CA PRO A 31 -5.75 -12.45 -18.23
C PRO A 31 -4.50 -13.33 -18.38
N LYS A 32 -3.77 -13.24 -19.50
CA LYS A 32 -2.51 -13.96 -19.69
C LYS A 32 -1.40 -13.38 -18.81
N ILE A 33 -1.31 -12.05 -18.70
CA ILE A 33 -0.38 -11.39 -17.78
C ILE A 33 -0.70 -11.79 -16.35
N ASP A 34 -1.98 -11.75 -15.96
CA ASP A 34 -2.41 -12.16 -14.63
C ASP A 34 -2.08 -13.63 -14.35
N GLN A 35 -2.31 -14.52 -15.33
CA GLN A 35 -1.96 -15.94 -15.23
C GLN A 35 -0.45 -16.16 -15.06
N HIS A 36 0.38 -15.50 -15.88
CA HIS A 36 1.84 -15.60 -15.76
C HIS A 36 2.35 -15.03 -14.44
N MET A 37 1.78 -13.93 -13.94
CA MET A 37 2.08 -13.40 -12.62
C MET A 37 1.66 -14.35 -11.50
N GLN A 38 0.51 -15.01 -11.63
CA GLN A 38 0.06 -16.02 -10.67
C GLN A 38 0.97 -17.24 -10.66
N GLN A 39 1.40 -17.73 -11.84
CA GLN A 39 2.37 -18.81 -11.99
C GLN A 39 3.72 -18.43 -11.37
N ALA A 40 4.24 -17.24 -11.67
CA ALA A 40 5.49 -16.76 -11.07
C ALA A 40 5.38 -16.66 -9.54
N ALA A 41 4.25 -16.18 -9.02
CA ALA A 41 4.01 -16.13 -7.57
C ALA A 41 3.94 -17.55 -6.95
N GLN A 42 3.38 -18.54 -7.65
CA GLN A 42 3.37 -19.93 -7.20
C GLN A 42 4.78 -20.52 -7.21
N GLU A 43 5.57 -20.33 -8.26
CA GLU A 43 6.97 -20.78 -8.33
C GLU A 43 7.81 -20.15 -7.23
N ILE A 44 7.66 -18.86 -6.98
CA ILE A 44 8.36 -18.18 -5.88
C ILE A 44 7.92 -18.76 -4.54
N GLY A 45 6.62 -19.01 -4.33
CA GLY A 45 6.11 -19.67 -3.13
C GLY A 45 6.74 -21.04 -2.90
N GLN A 46 6.81 -21.86 -3.95
CA GLN A 46 7.47 -23.18 -3.91
C GLN A 46 8.96 -23.06 -3.59
N ARG A 47 9.68 -22.13 -4.23
CA ARG A 47 11.11 -21.89 -3.95
C ARG A 47 11.35 -21.42 -2.52
N VAL A 48 10.47 -20.59 -1.96
CA VAL A 48 10.55 -20.15 -0.56
C VAL A 48 10.31 -21.32 0.38
N ASN A 49 9.26 -22.11 0.16
CA ASN A 49 8.98 -23.29 0.97
C ASN A 49 10.17 -24.27 0.93
N LYS A 50 10.73 -24.53 -0.26
CA LYS A 50 11.92 -25.37 -0.43
C LYS A 50 13.14 -24.81 0.32
N ALA A 51 13.42 -23.51 0.18
CA ALA A 51 14.53 -22.86 0.88
C ALA A 51 14.38 -22.89 2.40
N LEU A 52 13.14 -22.87 2.92
CA LEU A 52 12.87 -23.02 4.35
C LEU A 52 13.07 -24.47 4.83
N ASP A 53 12.74 -25.45 3.99
CA ASP A 53 12.94 -26.88 4.31
C ASP A 53 14.41 -27.29 4.25
N GLU A 54 15.19 -26.70 3.34
CA GLU A 54 16.62 -26.94 3.18
C GLU A 54 17.49 -26.12 4.15
N TYR A 55 16.90 -25.17 4.89
CA TYR A 55 17.64 -24.33 5.83
C TYR A 55 18.00 -25.11 7.11
N GLN A 56 19.22 -25.63 7.16
CA GLN A 56 19.77 -26.34 8.34
C GLN A 56 20.30 -25.40 9.45
N GLY A 57 20.08 -24.09 9.33
CA GLY A 57 20.52 -23.11 10.33
C GLY A 57 22.02 -22.80 10.27
N GLN A 58 22.37 -21.53 10.37
CA GLN A 58 23.63 -21.15 11.03
C GLN A 58 23.35 -21.21 12.54
N PRO A 59 24.23 -21.80 13.37
CA PRO A 59 24.03 -21.79 14.80
C PRO A 59 23.93 -20.33 15.28
N PRO A 60 23.02 -20.02 16.20
CA PRO A 60 22.98 -18.69 16.81
C PRO A 60 24.34 -18.41 17.44
N ILE A 61 24.89 -17.22 17.22
CA ILE A 61 26.01 -16.72 18.00
C ILE A 61 25.52 -16.63 19.44
N ARG A 62 25.84 -17.65 20.24
CA ARG A 62 25.48 -17.74 21.67
C ARG A 62 26.34 -16.73 22.42
N GLY A 63 25.93 -15.46 22.41
CA GLY A 63 26.34 -14.52 23.44
C GLY A 63 25.89 -15.07 24.79
N ILE A 64 26.84 -15.32 25.68
CA ILE A 64 26.59 -15.83 27.03
C ILE A 64 25.79 -14.77 27.80
N THR A 65 24.50 -15.01 28.07
CA THR A 65 23.63 -14.10 28.83
C THR A 65 23.34 -14.65 30.23
N ASP A 66 24.37 -15.01 31.00
CA ASP A 66 24.17 -15.57 32.36
C ASP A 66 24.82 -14.74 33.49
N LYS A 67 25.20 -13.47 33.26
CA LYS A 67 25.58 -12.56 34.36
C LYS A 67 25.04 -11.15 34.14
N PRO A 68 24.03 -10.69 34.91
CA PRO A 68 23.71 -9.27 34.97
C PRO A 68 24.76 -8.57 35.84
N THR A 69 25.74 -7.90 35.23
CA THR A 69 26.54 -6.89 35.93
C THR A 69 25.70 -5.63 36.06
N LYS A 70 25.07 -5.44 37.21
CA LYS A 70 24.51 -4.14 37.60
C LYS A 70 25.66 -3.18 37.87
N ALA A 71 25.99 -2.34 36.90
CA ALA A 71 26.66 -1.08 37.21
C ALA A 71 25.58 -0.12 37.74
N LYS A 72 25.67 0.24 39.02
CA LYS A 72 24.86 1.28 39.63
C LYS A 72 25.33 2.61 39.02
N ALA A 73 24.53 3.23 38.17
CA ALA A 73 24.76 4.61 37.78
C ALA A 73 24.29 5.51 38.93
N ASP A 74 25.05 6.54 39.28
CA ASP A 74 24.61 7.53 40.25
C ASP A 74 23.35 8.25 39.71
N GLU A 75 22.25 8.13 40.44
CA GLU A 75 21.01 8.83 40.15
C GLU A 75 21.21 10.33 40.35
N LEU A 76 21.20 11.09 39.27
CA LEU A 76 21.03 12.55 39.32
C LEU A 76 19.53 12.85 39.41
N GLU A 77 19.16 13.78 40.30
CA GLU A 77 17.76 14.19 40.43
C GLU A 77 17.23 14.82 39.14
N PRO A 78 15.97 14.52 38.76
CA PRO A 78 15.36 15.07 37.56
C PRO A 78 15.17 16.60 37.69
N PRO A 79 15.48 17.38 36.64
CA PRO A 79 15.26 18.83 36.69
C PRO A 79 13.77 19.14 36.85
N LYS A 80 13.44 19.86 37.92
CA LYS A 80 12.12 20.45 38.15
C LYS A 80 11.90 21.60 37.16
N GLY A 81 10.87 21.48 36.33
CA GLY A 81 10.29 22.61 35.60
C GLY A 81 10.41 22.54 34.09
N ASN A 82 9.30 22.15 33.45
CA ASN A 82 8.65 22.94 32.41
C ASN A 82 7.23 22.37 32.25
N GLU A 83 6.31 22.85 33.07
CA GLU A 83 4.88 22.66 32.82
C GLU A 83 4.54 23.38 31.51
N LEU A 84 4.41 22.60 30.43
CA LEU A 84 3.84 23.10 29.19
C LEU A 84 2.34 23.29 29.42
N LEU A 85 1.93 24.54 29.58
CA LEU A 85 0.53 24.96 29.57
C LEU A 85 -0.16 24.35 28.33
N GLY A 86 -1.23 23.61 28.58
CA GLY A 86 -1.94 22.82 27.59
C GLY A 86 -2.27 23.61 26.33
N ALA A 87 -1.62 23.26 25.22
CA ALA A 87 -2.05 23.71 23.92
C ALA A 87 -3.45 23.13 23.67
N GLY A 88 -4.45 24.02 23.66
CA GLY A 88 -5.85 23.67 23.43
C GLY A 88 -6.00 22.70 22.25
N ASN A 89 -6.79 21.65 22.47
CA ASN A 89 -7.06 20.58 21.53
C ASN A 89 -7.73 21.16 20.27
N LYS A 90 -6.94 21.64 19.30
CA LYS A 90 -7.45 21.92 17.95
C LYS A 90 -7.75 20.56 17.30
N PRO A 91 -8.96 20.35 16.76
CA PRO A 91 -9.26 19.10 16.07
C PRO A 91 -8.22 18.88 14.97
N LYS A 92 -7.52 17.74 14.99
CA LYS A 92 -6.57 17.34 13.93
C LYS A 92 -7.35 17.19 12.63
N THR A 93 -7.44 18.27 11.87
CA THR A 93 -7.96 18.28 10.49
C THR A 93 -7.14 17.29 9.65
N LEU A 94 -7.81 16.50 8.80
CA LEU A 94 -7.27 15.38 8.00
C LEU A 94 -6.06 15.74 7.10
N VAL A 95 -5.75 17.03 6.98
CA VAL A 95 -4.68 17.68 6.20
C VAL A 95 -3.24 17.37 6.66
N SER A 96 -3.04 16.72 7.80
CA SER A 96 -1.70 16.64 8.43
C SER A 96 -0.71 15.69 7.73
N ARG A 97 -1.16 14.72 6.92
CA ARG A 97 -0.26 13.77 6.23
C ARG A 97 -0.34 13.81 4.70
N LEU A 98 -0.61 14.97 4.13
CA LEU A 98 -0.57 15.13 2.68
C LEU A 98 0.88 15.29 2.17
N PRO A 99 1.16 14.89 0.93
CA PRO A 99 2.45 15.17 0.30
C PRO A 99 2.65 16.69 0.13
N ARG A 100 3.82 17.16 0.57
CA ARG A 100 4.24 18.59 0.52
C ARG A 100 5.57 18.81 -0.21
N LYS A 101 6.33 17.74 -0.41
CA LYS A 101 7.67 17.75 -1.02
C LYS A 101 7.74 16.63 -2.06
N ASN A 102 8.75 16.69 -2.92
CA ASN A 102 9.04 15.67 -3.94
C ASN A 102 7.88 15.43 -4.93
N GLY A 103 7.18 16.52 -5.24
CA GLY A 103 6.04 16.54 -6.13
C GLY A 103 5.24 17.82 -5.98
N LYS A 104 4.16 17.92 -6.76
CA LYS A 104 3.27 19.08 -6.76
C LYS A 104 1.82 18.64 -6.98
N TRP A 105 0.89 19.38 -6.40
CA TRP A 105 -0.52 19.25 -6.73
C TRP A 105 -0.73 19.80 -8.15
N ALA A 106 -1.13 18.92 -9.07
CA ALA A 106 -1.31 19.25 -10.48
C ALA A 106 -2.71 19.79 -10.75
N THR A 107 -3.71 19.26 -10.05
CA THR A 107 -5.10 19.71 -10.12
C THR A 107 -5.74 19.70 -8.74
N GLY A 108 -6.80 20.50 -8.56
CA GLY A 108 -7.56 20.57 -7.31
C GLY A 108 -6.79 21.23 -6.17
N VAL A 109 -7.22 20.94 -4.95
CA VAL A 109 -6.60 21.44 -3.71
C VAL A 109 -5.86 20.30 -3.00
N PRO A 110 -4.87 20.58 -2.15
CA PRO A 110 -4.21 19.53 -1.39
C PRO A 110 -5.18 18.64 -0.62
N GLY A 111 -5.20 17.36 -1.00
CA GLY A 111 -6.07 16.32 -0.43
C GLY A 111 -7.28 15.96 -1.28
N ASP A 112 -7.65 16.82 -2.23
CA ASP A 112 -8.81 16.66 -3.12
C ASP A 112 -8.43 17.14 -4.52
N GLY A 113 -7.76 16.26 -5.26
CA GLY A 113 -7.11 16.60 -6.52
C GLY A 113 -6.08 15.55 -6.92
N THR A 114 -5.20 15.89 -7.87
CA THR A 114 -4.14 14.97 -8.31
C THR A 114 -2.77 15.49 -7.89
N TRP A 115 -1.93 14.59 -7.38
CA TRP A 115 -0.57 14.90 -6.97
C TRP A 115 0.44 14.21 -7.89
N GLN A 116 1.32 14.99 -8.50
CA GLN A 116 2.37 14.53 -9.39
C GLN A 116 3.68 14.35 -8.63
N SER A 117 4.24 13.15 -8.63
CA SER A 117 5.54 12.89 -8.02
C SER A 117 6.70 13.36 -8.89
N THR A 118 7.79 13.79 -8.25
CA THR A 118 9.10 13.95 -8.90
C THR A 118 10.08 12.83 -8.55
N LEU A 119 9.69 11.86 -7.70
CA LEU A 119 10.56 10.76 -7.30
C LEU A 119 10.65 9.71 -8.41
N LYS A 120 11.86 9.35 -8.81
CA LYS A 120 12.13 8.32 -9.85
C LYS A 120 11.44 7.01 -9.53
N GLU A 121 11.58 6.52 -8.30
CA GLU A 121 11.00 5.25 -7.86
C GLU A 121 9.47 5.21 -7.85
N VAL A 122 8.81 6.35 -7.58
CA VAL A 122 7.35 6.47 -7.69
C VAL A 122 6.96 6.52 -9.16
N ASN A 123 7.71 7.26 -9.98
CA ASN A 123 7.42 7.44 -11.40
C ASN A 123 7.69 6.17 -12.23
N GLU A 124 8.63 5.32 -11.82
CA GLU A 124 8.84 3.98 -12.40
C GLU A 124 7.60 3.09 -12.26
N ILE A 125 6.88 3.19 -11.14
CA ILE A 125 5.67 2.42 -10.88
C ILE A 125 4.45 3.08 -11.56
N THR A 126 4.37 4.40 -11.48
CA THR A 126 3.19 5.15 -11.95
C THR A 126 3.22 5.45 -13.44
N GLY A 127 4.36 5.23 -14.11
CA GLY A 127 4.59 5.71 -15.48
C GLY A 127 4.56 7.24 -15.56
N GLY A 128 4.85 7.92 -14.45
CA GLY A 128 4.74 9.37 -14.31
C GLY A 128 3.30 9.89 -14.23
N GLN A 129 2.29 9.02 -14.13
CA GLN A 129 0.90 9.46 -13.95
C GLN A 129 0.67 10.04 -12.55
N PRO A 130 -0.15 11.09 -12.40
CA PRO A 130 -0.42 11.70 -11.11
C PRO A 130 -1.36 10.82 -10.27
N ILE A 131 -1.14 10.83 -8.96
CA ILE A 131 -1.92 10.05 -7.98
C ILE A 131 -3.13 10.87 -7.57
N THR A 132 -4.33 10.29 -7.71
CA THR A 132 -5.56 10.94 -7.27
C THR A 132 -5.69 10.88 -5.75
N PHE A 133 -6.09 11.99 -5.14
CA PHE A 133 -6.48 12.07 -3.74
C PHE A 133 -7.93 12.52 -3.61
N LYS A 134 -8.64 11.91 -2.67
CA LYS A 134 -9.99 12.30 -2.25
C LYS A 134 -10.06 12.29 -0.73
N ASN A 135 -10.55 13.37 -0.13
CA ASN A 135 -10.62 13.59 1.31
C ASN A 135 -9.29 13.30 2.04
N GLY A 136 -8.18 13.67 1.41
CA GLY A 136 -6.83 13.46 1.90
C GLY A 136 -6.30 12.02 1.80
N ARG A 137 -6.99 11.14 1.06
CA ARG A 137 -6.63 9.73 0.87
C ARG A 137 -6.16 9.49 -0.57
N PRO A 138 -4.97 8.90 -0.79
CA PRO A 138 -4.54 8.52 -2.12
C PRO A 138 -5.36 7.33 -2.62
N ASP A 139 -5.66 7.34 -3.92
CA ASP A 139 -6.16 6.18 -4.64
C ASP A 139 -4.98 5.47 -5.32
N PHE A 140 -4.59 4.33 -4.77
CA PHE A 140 -3.53 3.48 -5.34
C PHE A 140 -4.06 2.36 -6.22
N THR A 141 -5.38 2.27 -6.44
CA THR A 141 -6.03 1.19 -7.19
C THR A 141 -5.39 0.93 -8.56
N PRO A 142 -5.03 1.96 -9.37
CA PRO A 142 -4.42 1.74 -10.69
C PRO A 142 -3.09 0.97 -10.66
N TRP A 143 -2.38 0.98 -9.52
CA TRP A 143 -1.08 0.34 -9.37
C TRP A 143 -1.09 -0.84 -8.40
N SER A 144 -2.26 -1.25 -7.93
CA SER A 144 -2.43 -2.41 -7.07
C SER A 144 -2.03 -3.70 -7.80
N LYS A 145 -1.36 -4.62 -7.09
CA LYS A 145 -1.00 -5.96 -7.59
C LYS A 145 -1.94 -7.05 -7.10
N GLY A 146 -3.01 -6.68 -6.39
CA GLY A 146 -4.01 -7.61 -5.90
C GLY A 146 -4.83 -7.00 -4.77
N GLN A 147 -6.02 -7.55 -4.58
CA GLN A 147 -6.95 -7.13 -3.54
C GLN A 147 -7.39 -8.34 -2.71
N ILE A 148 -7.65 -8.10 -1.43
CA ILE A 148 -8.17 -9.09 -0.50
C ILE A 148 -9.40 -8.46 0.17
N ALA A 149 -10.54 -9.12 0.02
CA ALA A 149 -11.77 -8.75 0.68
C ALA A 149 -11.92 -9.50 1.99
N PHE A 150 -12.30 -8.77 3.03
CA PHE A 150 -12.67 -9.28 4.35
C PHE A 150 -14.14 -8.99 4.59
N ALA A 151 -14.78 -9.80 5.45
CA ALA A 151 -16.15 -9.50 5.84
C ALA A 151 -16.20 -8.21 6.68
N PRO A 152 -17.35 -7.53 6.74
CA PRO A 152 -17.53 -6.38 7.62
C PRO A 152 -17.12 -6.71 9.07
N ASN A 153 -16.42 -5.76 9.72
CA ASN A 153 -15.94 -5.85 11.11
C ASN A 153 -14.83 -6.88 11.39
N GLU A 154 -14.31 -7.61 10.39
CA GLU A 154 -13.12 -8.47 10.59
C GLU A 154 -11.83 -7.66 10.76
N LEU A 155 -11.79 -6.47 10.14
CA LEU A 155 -10.69 -5.53 10.25
C LEU A 155 -11.06 -4.39 11.18
N ASN A 156 -10.10 -3.93 11.98
CA ASN A 156 -10.30 -2.85 12.93
C ASN A 156 -9.26 -1.72 12.82
N GLY A 157 -8.44 -1.77 11.76
CA GLY A 157 -7.41 -0.78 11.46
C GLY A 157 -6.18 -0.89 12.35
N THR A 158 -6.07 -1.91 13.20
CA THR A 158 -4.87 -2.14 14.01
C THR A 158 -3.81 -2.90 13.22
N ARG A 159 -2.62 -3.06 13.81
CA ARG A 159 -1.54 -3.82 13.18
C ARG A 159 -1.89 -5.31 13.03
N GLN A 160 -2.81 -5.80 13.85
CA GLN A 160 -3.27 -7.18 13.89
C GLN A 160 -3.97 -7.58 12.59
N ASP A 161 -4.63 -6.63 11.91
CA ASP A 161 -5.24 -6.84 10.59
C ASP A 161 -4.24 -7.42 9.58
N PHE A 162 -3.00 -6.95 9.58
CA PHE A 162 -1.98 -7.48 8.68
C PHE A 162 -1.64 -8.94 8.99
N GLY A 163 -1.77 -9.38 10.24
CA GLY A 163 -1.67 -10.79 10.62
C GLY A 163 -2.77 -11.64 9.99
N GLN A 164 -3.95 -11.09 9.74
CA GLN A 164 -5.04 -11.75 9.02
C GLN A 164 -4.76 -11.78 7.51
N VAL A 165 -4.26 -10.68 6.94
CA VAL A 165 -3.78 -10.61 5.55
C VAL A 165 -2.72 -11.68 5.26
N TYR A 166 -1.69 -11.76 6.11
CA TYR A 166 -0.64 -12.77 5.93
C TYR A 166 -1.16 -14.20 6.10
N LYS A 167 -2.17 -14.41 6.96
CA LYS A 167 -2.84 -15.72 7.07
C LYS A 167 -3.55 -16.06 5.76
N TYR A 168 -4.38 -15.16 5.25
CA TYR A 168 -5.11 -15.35 4.00
C TYR A 168 -4.16 -15.69 2.85
N ILE A 169 -3.06 -14.93 2.69
CA ILE A 169 -2.06 -15.20 1.64
C ILE A 169 -1.38 -16.55 1.85
N ALA A 170 -1.06 -16.92 3.09
CA ALA A 170 -0.45 -18.21 3.38
C ALA A 170 -1.38 -19.36 2.97
N ASP A 171 -2.65 -19.29 3.34
CA ASP A 171 -3.65 -20.30 3.02
C ASP A 171 -3.84 -20.41 1.49
N GLN A 172 -4.00 -19.29 0.80
CA GLN A 172 -4.21 -19.25 -0.66
C GLN A 172 -2.99 -19.71 -1.48
N LYS A 173 -1.77 -19.56 -0.94
CA LYS A 173 -0.52 -19.93 -1.63
C LYS A 173 0.08 -21.24 -1.10
N GLY A 174 -0.59 -21.93 -0.18
CA GLY A 174 -0.06 -23.15 0.44
C GLY A 174 1.26 -22.93 1.19
N LEU A 175 1.43 -21.76 1.81
CA LEU A 175 2.64 -21.43 2.58
C LEU A 175 2.50 -21.95 4.00
N LYS A 176 3.62 -22.42 4.55
CA LYS A 176 3.66 -23.04 5.88
C LYS A 176 3.38 -22.10 7.05
N SER A 177 3.41 -20.77 6.84
CA SER A 177 3.15 -19.80 7.90
C SER A 177 2.80 -18.40 7.40
N LYS A 178 2.20 -17.59 8.28
CA LYS A 178 2.01 -16.14 8.09
C LYS A 178 3.34 -15.42 7.83
N ASN A 179 4.43 -15.86 8.46
CA ASN A 179 5.74 -15.24 8.27
C ASN A 179 6.28 -15.51 6.86
N ALA A 180 6.07 -16.71 6.31
CA ALA A 180 6.41 -17.02 4.92
C ALA A 180 5.63 -16.13 3.94
N ALA A 181 4.34 -15.88 4.20
CA ALA A 181 3.55 -14.94 3.42
C ALA A 181 4.07 -13.50 3.51
N ARG A 182 4.45 -13.03 4.71
CA ARG A 182 5.08 -11.71 4.88
C ARG A 182 6.40 -11.61 4.11
N GLN A 183 7.25 -12.64 4.18
CA GLN A 183 8.52 -12.68 3.45
C GLN A 183 8.30 -12.72 1.94
N LEU A 184 7.28 -13.45 1.46
CA LEU A 184 6.88 -13.46 0.06
C LEU A 184 6.53 -12.04 -0.41
N LEU A 185 5.64 -11.34 0.30
CA LEU A 185 5.30 -9.96 -0.05
C LEU A 185 6.51 -9.03 -0.03
N SER A 186 7.40 -9.19 0.96
CA SER A 186 8.66 -8.44 1.01
C SER A 186 9.56 -8.69 -0.20
N LYS A 187 9.66 -9.94 -0.68
CA LYS A 187 10.45 -10.30 -1.87
C LYS A 187 9.83 -9.76 -3.16
N LEU A 188 8.52 -9.58 -3.18
CA LEU A 188 7.78 -9.00 -4.30
C LEU A 188 7.69 -7.46 -4.22
N ASP A 189 8.32 -6.84 -3.21
CA ASP A 189 8.21 -5.41 -2.93
C ASP A 189 6.75 -4.92 -2.83
N LEU A 190 5.90 -5.66 -2.11
CA LEU A 190 4.50 -5.34 -1.88
C LEU A 190 4.20 -5.04 -0.41
N THR A 191 3.40 -4.00 -0.19
CA THR A 191 2.88 -3.61 1.12
C THR A 191 1.36 -3.70 1.13
N PRO A 192 0.76 -4.44 2.08
CA PRO A 192 -0.68 -4.39 2.32
C PRO A 192 -1.12 -3.01 2.78
N HIS A 193 -2.13 -2.46 2.11
CA HIS A 193 -2.68 -1.13 2.32
C HIS A 193 -4.20 -1.22 2.51
N HIS A 194 -4.73 -0.66 3.60
CA HIS A 194 -6.18 -0.53 3.77
C HIS A 194 -6.74 0.51 2.79
N ALA A 195 -7.39 0.04 1.73
CA ALA A 195 -8.11 0.87 0.78
C ALA A 195 -9.49 1.27 1.33
N SER A 196 -10.15 0.36 2.05
CA SER A 196 -11.40 0.61 2.76
C SER A 196 -11.47 -0.16 4.08
N ALA A 197 -12.64 -0.14 4.73
CA ALA A 197 -12.92 -0.93 5.93
C ALA A 197 -12.81 -2.46 5.71
N THR A 198 -13.02 -2.93 4.48
CA THR A 198 -13.10 -4.36 4.14
C THR A 198 -12.12 -4.77 3.05
N ILE A 199 -11.47 -3.82 2.38
CA ILE A 199 -10.57 -4.10 1.26
C ILE A 199 -9.14 -3.74 1.64
N ILE A 200 -8.25 -4.72 1.52
CA ILE A 200 -6.80 -4.56 1.52
C ILE A 200 -6.30 -4.64 0.09
N GLN A 201 -5.53 -3.65 -0.34
CA GLN A 201 -4.79 -3.67 -1.60
C GLN A 201 -3.32 -4.00 -1.35
N LEU A 202 -2.71 -4.77 -2.24
CA LEU A 202 -1.27 -5.01 -2.25
C LEU A 202 -0.61 -3.98 -3.16
N ILE A 203 0.02 -2.97 -2.57
CA ILE A 203 0.60 -1.83 -3.28
C ILE A 203 2.11 -1.98 -3.34
N PRO A 204 2.77 -1.67 -4.48
CA PRO A 204 4.22 -1.58 -4.54
C PRO A 204 4.79 -0.73 -3.40
N THR A 205 5.75 -1.29 -2.65
CA THR A 205 6.28 -0.69 -1.42
C THR A 205 6.90 0.69 -1.66
N LYS A 206 7.60 0.88 -2.78
CA LYS A 206 8.18 2.17 -3.16
C LYS A 206 7.12 3.23 -3.46
N LEU A 207 5.95 2.86 -3.97
CA LEU A 207 4.82 3.78 -4.11
C LEU A 207 4.20 4.06 -2.74
N HIS A 208 3.82 3.04 -2.00
CA HIS A 208 3.15 3.20 -0.71
C HIS A 208 4.00 3.96 0.32
N GLY A 209 5.30 3.68 0.40
CA GLY A 209 6.22 4.25 1.39
C GLY A 209 6.62 5.70 1.12
N ASN A 210 6.59 6.14 -0.14
CA ASN A 210 7.02 7.49 -0.54
C ASN A 210 5.89 8.52 -0.64
N ILE A 211 4.65 8.09 -0.46
CA ILE A 211 3.48 8.96 -0.49
C ILE A 211 3.00 9.12 0.95
N PRO A 212 3.22 10.27 1.59
CA PRO A 212 2.59 10.56 2.88
C PRO A 212 1.07 10.48 2.74
N HIS A 213 0.44 9.72 3.63
CA HIS A 213 -1.02 9.64 3.69
C HIS A 213 -1.54 9.17 5.05
N ILE A 214 -2.85 9.32 5.25
CA ILE A 214 -3.60 8.62 6.29
C ILE A 214 -4.29 7.43 5.59
N GLY A 215 -3.98 6.20 6.00
CA GLY A 215 -4.70 5.01 5.51
C GLY A 215 -6.11 4.90 6.10
N SER A 216 -7.01 4.15 5.45
CA SER A 216 -8.40 3.99 5.94
C SER A 216 -8.47 3.23 7.28
N ALA A 217 -7.41 2.50 7.63
CA ALA A 217 -7.16 1.97 8.96
C ALA A 217 -7.30 3.02 10.09
N SER A 218 -7.06 4.30 9.81
CA SER A 218 -7.28 5.34 10.82
C SER A 218 -8.75 5.60 11.11
N ASP A 219 -9.65 5.39 10.16
CA ASP A 219 -11.09 5.62 10.34
C ASP A 219 -11.68 4.50 11.19
N LEU A 220 -11.27 3.25 10.92
CA LEU A 220 -11.64 2.07 11.70
C LEU A 220 -11.28 2.19 13.19
N ARG A 221 -10.19 2.91 13.51
CA ARG A 221 -9.80 3.14 14.91
C ARG A 221 -10.57 4.28 15.58
N LYS A 222 -11.12 5.23 14.82
CA LYS A 222 -11.85 6.40 15.32
C LYS A 222 -13.35 6.16 15.46
N GLY A 223 -13.91 5.18 14.74
CA GLY A 223 -15.32 4.80 14.83
C GLY A 223 -15.66 3.87 16.00
N LYS A 224 -14.89 3.91 17.09
CA LYS A 224 -15.16 3.19 18.34
C LYS A 224 -15.66 4.13 19.41
#